data_AF-A0A2P2KNZ6-F1
#
_entry.id   AF-A0A2P2KNZ6-F1
#
_cell.length_a   1.000
_cell.length_b   1.000
_cell.length_c   1.000
_cell.angle_alpha   90.00
_cell.angle_beta   90.00
_cell.angle_gamma   90.00
#
_symmetry.space_group_name_H-M   'P 1'
#
loop_
_entity.id
_entity.type
_entity.pdbx_description
1 polymer ?
#
loop_
_entity_poly.entity_id
_entity_poly.type
_entity_poly.pdbx_seq_one_letter_code
_entity_poly.pdbx_strand_id
1 'polypeptide(L)'
;MAAPFFSTPFQPYVYQSQEDVITPFQILGGEAQVVQIMLKPQERVIARPGSMCFMSSSVEMENTFIPENEVGVWHWLFGKTVTSIVLRNSGPTDGFVGIAAPSLARILPIDLAMFGGEILCQPDAFLCSINNVKVSNTVNPRARNVMNSAEVR
;
A
#
# COMPACT_ATOMS: atom_id res chain seq x y z
N MET A 1 -14.82 21.27 -24.20
CA MET A 1 -15.79 21.62 -23.15
C MET A 1 -15.36 20.89 -21.88
N ALA A 2 -14.82 21.62 -20.90
CA ALA A 2 -14.36 21.04 -19.64
C ALA A 2 -15.58 20.73 -18.77
N ALA A 3 -15.66 19.50 -18.23
CA ALA A 3 -16.69 19.13 -17.28
C ALA A 3 -16.52 19.96 -15.98
N PRO A 4 -17.62 20.32 -15.30
CA PRO A 4 -17.56 21.19 -14.13
C PRO A 4 -16.80 20.50 -13.00
N PHE A 5 -15.87 21.24 -12.43
CA PHE A 5 -15.14 20.94 -11.20
C PHE A 5 -16.15 20.84 -10.04
N PHE A 6 -16.71 19.65 -9.81
CA PHE A 6 -17.38 19.37 -8.55
C PHE A 6 -16.31 19.34 -7.46
N SER A 7 -16.27 20.41 -6.68
CA SER A 7 -15.48 20.54 -5.46
C SER A 7 -15.93 19.49 -4.44
N THR A 8 -15.19 18.40 -4.33
CA THR A 8 -15.08 17.74 -3.02
C THR A 8 -14.36 18.72 -2.09
N PRO A 9 -14.74 18.85 -0.80
CA PRO A 9 -14.08 19.75 0.15
C PRO A 9 -12.61 19.38 0.44
N PHE A 10 -12.09 18.34 -0.19
CA PHE A 10 -10.72 17.88 -0.09
C PHE A 10 -10.11 17.96 -1.48
N GLN A 11 -9.13 18.86 -1.63
CA GLN A 11 -8.35 19.04 -2.86
C GLN A 11 -7.59 17.75 -3.19
N PRO A 12 -7.31 17.45 -4.49
CA PRO A 12 -6.40 16.36 -4.83
C PRO A 12 -5.10 16.59 -4.08
N TYR A 13 -4.72 15.65 -3.22
CA TYR A 13 -3.49 15.72 -2.47
C TYR A 13 -2.32 15.65 -3.47
N VAL A 14 -1.68 16.79 -3.72
CA VAL A 14 -0.44 16.86 -4.51
C VAL A 14 0.69 16.61 -3.53
N TYR A 15 1.21 15.38 -3.52
CA TYR A 15 2.40 15.05 -2.72
C TYR A 15 3.59 15.84 -3.26
N GLN A 16 4.18 16.68 -2.40
CA GLN A 16 5.44 17.38 -2.65
C GLN A 16 6.46 16.87 -1.63
N SER A 17 7.34 15.95 -2.03
CA SER A 17 8.56 15.68 -1.24
C SER A 17 9.71 16.52 -1.78
N GLN A 18 10.65 16.84 -0.89
CA GLN A 18 11.83 17.65 -1.19
C GLN A 18 12.95 16.85 -1.89
N GLU A 19 12.78 15.55 -2.15
CA GLU A 19 13.80 14.70 -2.77
C GLU A 19 13.43 14.30 -4.21
N ASP A 20 14.39 14.43 -5.13
CA ASP A 20 14.25 14.13 -6.58
C ASP A 20 14.08 12.63 -6.92
N VAL A 21 13.85 11.76 -5.93
CA VAL A 21 13.77 10.30 -6.09
C VAL A 21 12.40 9.76 -5.66
N ILE A 22 11.33 10.45 -6.02
CA ILE A 22 9.97 9.95 -5.78
C ILE A 22 9.49 9.24 -7.03
N THR A 23 9.14 7.97 -6.88
CA THR A 23 8.40 7.22 -7.89
C THR A 23 7.05 7.91 -8.18
N PRO A 24 6.78 8.36 -9.42
CA PRO A 24 5.57 9.12 -9.72
C PRO A 24 4.29 8.32 -9.49
N PHE A 25 3.27 8.94 -8.91
CA PHE A 25 1.95 8.33 -8.73
C PHE A 25 0.82 9.34 -8.91
N GLN A 26 -0.39 8.83 -9.16
CA GLN A 26 -1.63 9.59 -9.24
C GLN A 26 -2.74 8.85 -8.50
N ILE A 27 -3.55 9.58 -7.72
CA ILE A 27 -4.75 9.04 -7.09
C ILE A 27 -5.97 9.49 -7.92
N LEU A 28 -6.78 8.52 -8.33
CA LEU A 28 -7.95 8.69 -9.17
C LEU A 28 -9.21 8.33 -8.38
N GLY A 29 -10.28 9.09 -8.54
CA GLY A 29 -11.58 8.83 -7.92
C GLY A 29 -11.91 9.73 -6.73
N GLY A 30 -13.19 9.75 -6.35
CA GLY A 30 -13.72 10.53 -5.23
C GLY A 30 -13.86 9.70 -3.95
N GLU A 31 -14.93 8.90 -3.88
CA GLU A 31 -15.23 8.05 -2.71
C GLU A 31 -14.59 6.67 -2.76
N ALA A 32 -14.33 6.17 -3.97
CA ALA A 32 -13.55 4.97 -4.22
C ALA A 32 -12.32 5.39 -5.02
N GLN A 33 -11.15 5.20 -4.43
CA GLN A 33 -9.91 5.67 -5.02
C GLN A 33 -8.99 4.54 -5.48
N VAL A 34 -8.33 4.77 -6.61
CA VAL A 34 -7.27 3.92 -7.16
C VAL A 34 -6.01 4.76 -7.22
N VAL A 35 -4.89 4.24 -6.72
CA VAL A 35 -3.56 4.82 -6.96
C VAL A 35 -2.91 4.12 -8.15
N GLN A 36 -2.50 4.91 -9.14
CA GLN A 36 -1.68 4.45 -10.25
C GLN A 36 -0.23 4.88 -9.98
N ILE A 37 0.69 3.92 -9.96
CA ILE A 37 2.11 4.13 -9.69
C ILE A 37 2.90 3.78 -10.95
N MET A 38 3.78 4.67 -11.38
CA MET A 38 4.74 4.43 -12.46
C MET A 38 5.95 3.69 -11.88
N LEU A 39 6.43 2.64 -12.53
CA LEU A 39 7.60 1.89 -12.08
C LEU A 39 8.69 1.96 -13.13
N LYS A 40 9.88 2.46 -12.76
CA LYS A 40 11.06 2.35 -13.62
C LYS A 40 11.50 0.89 -13.75
N PRO A 41 12.34 0.53 -14.74
CA PRO A 41 12.91 -0.81 -14.83
C PRO A 41 13.50 -1.26 -13.49
N GLN A 42 13.14 -2.48 -13.06
CA GLN A 42 13.55 -3.09 -11.79
C GLN A 42 12.95 -2.51 -10.51
N GLU A 43 12.16 -1.43 -10.58
CA GLU A 43 11.41 -0.95 -9.42
C GLU A 43 10.28 -1.91 -9.04
N ARG A 44 9.93 -1.91 -7.76
CA ARG A 44 8.87 -2.74 -7.20
C ARG A 44 7.98 -1.97 -6.23
N VAL A 45 6.75 -2.41 -6.15
CA VAL A 45 5.76 -2.01 -5.14
C VAL A 45 5.35 -3.22 -4.34
N ILE A 46 5.29 -3.06 -3.02
CA ILE A 46 4.67 -4.03 -2.12
C ILE A 46 3.23 -3.58 -1.91
N ALA A 47 2.27 -4.49 -2.06
CA ALA A 47 0.85 -4.16 -1.92
C ALA A 47 0.11 -5.24 -1.13
N ARG A 48 -1.06 -4.86 -0.62
CA ARG A 48 -1.98 -5.80 0.03
C ARG A 48 -2.52 -6.81 -0.98
N PRO A 49 -2.63 -8.11 -0.67
CA PRO A 49 -3.21 -9.09 -1.56
C PRO A 49 -4.66 -8.72 -1.92
N GLY A 50 -5.03 -8.91 -3.18
CA GLY A 50 -6.36 -8.56 -3.69
C GLY A 50 -6.61 -7.06 -3.90
N SER A 51 -5.60 -6.20 -3.71
CA SER A 51 -5.71 -4.75 -3.98
C SER A 51 -5.31 -4.33 -5.39
N MET A 52 -4.63 -5.19 -6.16
CA MET A 52 -4.23 -4.88 -7.54
C MET A 52 -5.44 -4.88 -8.47
N CYS A 53 -5.61 -3.79 -9.23
CA CYS A 53 -6.69 -3.63 -10.20
C CYS A 53 -6.23 -3.87 -11.64
N PHE A 54 -5.09 -3.30 -12.03
CA PHE A 54 -4.51 -3.42 -13.37
C PHE A 54 -3.00 -3.22 -13.33
N MET A 55 -2.29 -3.71 -14.34
CA MET A 55 -0.84 -3.50 -14.50
C MET A 55 -0.44 -3.53 -15.98
N SER A 56 0.66 -2.88 -16.33
CA SER A 56 1.25 -2.99 -17.67
C SER A 56 1.85 -4.38 -17.90
N SER A 57 2.03 -4.78 -19.16
CA SER A 57 2.58 -6.09 -19.53
C SER A 57 4.03 -6.32 -19.08
N SER A 58 4.76 -5.26 -18.75
CA SER A 58 6.13 -5.31 -18.23
C SER A 58 6.21 -5.60 -16.72
N VAL A 59 5.07 -5.52 -16.01
CA VAL A 59 5.00 -5.72 -14.56
C VAL A 59 4.61 -7.16 -14.26
N GLU A 60 5.40 -7.81 -13.43
CA GLU A 60 5.19 -9.17 -12.96
C GLU A 60 4.76 -9.15 -11.48
N MET A 61 3.85 -10.06 -11.11
CA MET A 61 3.40 -10.24 -9.73
C MET A 61 4.08 -11.46 -9.12
N GLU A 62 4.83 -11.24 -8.06
CA GLU A 62 5.37 -12.29 -7.19
C GLU A 62 4.54 -12.33 -5.90
N ASN A 63 3.92 -13.47 -5.60
CA ASN A 63 3.12 -13.62 -4.38
C ASN A 63 3.97 -14.24 -3.27
N THR A 64 4.20 -13.49 -2.20
CA THR A 64 4.78 -14.04 -0.96
C THR A 64 3.64 -14.62 -0.10
N PHE A 65 3.00 -15.68 -0.60
CA PHE A 65 2.00 -16.43 0.16
C PHE A 65 2.70 -17.51 0.97
N ILE A 66 2.71 -17.37 2.30
CA ILE A 66 3.13 -18.44 3.20
C ILE A 66 1.93 -19.39 3.37
N PRO A 67 2.03 -20.67 2.99
CA PRO A 67 0.90 -21.60 2.99
C PRO A 67 0.32 -21.80 4.40
N GLU A 68 -1.00 -21.68 4.52
CA GLU A 68 -1.77 -21.80 5.77
C GLU A 68 -1.72 -23.20 6.42
N ASN A 69 -1.28 -24.23 5.69
CA ASN A 69 -1.48 -25.62 6.08
C ASN A 69 -0.65 -26.13 7.28
N GLU A 70 0.32 -25.38 7.80
CA GLU A 70 1.07 -25.78 9.01
C GLU A 70 0.80 -24.89 10.24
N VAL A 71 -0.05 -23.87 10.12
CA VAL A 71 -0.06 -22.71 11.04
C VAL A 71 -1.32 -22.63 11.92
N GLY A 72 -2.25 -23.58 11.80
CA GLY A 72 -3.58 -23.49 12.44
C GLY A 72 -3.60 -23.28 13.96
N VAL A 73 -2.58 -23.78 14.68
CA VAL A 73 -2.46 -23.58 16.14
C VAL A 73 -1.66 -22.31 16.50
N TRP A 74 -0.68 -21.94 15.69
CA TRP A 74 0.17 -20.78 15.91
C TRP A 74 -0.53 -19.45 15.54
N HIS A 75 -1.46 -19.48 14.59
CA HIS A 75 -2.18 -18.29 14.13
C HIS A 75 -3.08 -17.65 15.20
N TRP A 76 -3.60 -18.46 16.14
CA TRP A 76 -4.34 -17.96 17.30
C TRP A 76 -3.39 -17.28 18.30
N LEU A 77 -2.22 -17.86 18.58
CA LEU A 77 -1.27 -17.29 19.54
C LEU A 77 -0.48 -16.08 19.00
N PHE A 78 -0.16 -16.03 17.71
CA PHE A 78 0.79 -15.06 17.14
C PHE A 78 0.13 -13.98 16.27
N GLY A 79 -1.21 -14.00 16.16
CA GLY A 79 -1.96 -13.02 15.38
C GLY A 79 -1.86 -13.25 13.88
N LYS A 80 -2.69 -12.51 13.13
CA LYS A 80 -2.79 -12.62 11.67
C LYS A 80 -1.45 -12.30 11.00
N THR A 81 -0.95 -13.23 10.19
CA THR A 81 0.20 -12.99 9.31
C THR A 81 -0.16 -11.90 8.31
N VAL A 82 0.62 -10.82 8.26
CA VAL A 82 0.52 -9.82 7.20
C VAL A 82 1.03 -10.47 5.92
N THR A 83 0.13 -10.76 4.99
CA THR A 83 0.48 -11.22 3.65
C THR A 83 0.59 -10.03 2.71
N SER A 84 1.56 -10.06 1.79
CA SER A 84 1.81 -9.01 0.80
C SER A 84 2.12 -9.61 -0.56
N ILE A 85 1.73 -8.90 -1.62
CA ILE A 85 2.15 -9.19 -3.00
C ILE A 85 3.25 -8.20 -3.40
N VAL A 86 4.16 -8.64 -4.26
CA VAL A 86 5.21 -7.80 -4.84
C VAL A 86 4.92 -7.64 -6.33
N LEU A 87 4.90 -6.39 -6.80
CA LEU A 87 4.65 -6.02 -8.18
C LEU A 87 5.92 -5.37 -8.71
N ARG A 88 6.63 -6.02 -9.63
CA ARG A 88 7.95 -5.60 -10.11
C ARG A 88 7.94 -5.35 -11.59
N ASN A 89 8.52 -4.23 -12.03
CA ASN A 89 8.74 -3.99 -13.45
C ASN A 89 9.98 -4.74 -13.93
N SER A 90 9.78 -5.86 -14.64
CA SER A 90 10.85 -6.69 -15.21
C SER A 90 11.24 -6.23 -16.63
N GLY A 91 10.53 -5.26 -17.21
CA GLY A 91 10.78 -4.75 -18.56
C GLY A 91 11.90 -3.69 -18.64
N PRO A 92 12.36 -3.36 -19.86
CA PRO A 92 13.39 -2.35 -20.10
C PRO A 92 12.85 -0.91 -20.12
N THR A 93 11.53 -0.73 -20.12
CA THR A 93 10.86 0.58 -20.14
C THR A 93 10.03 0.77 -18.88
N ASP A 94 9.63 2.01 -18.62
CA ASP A 94 8.70 2.30 -17.53
C ASP A 94 7.38 1.52 -17.71
N GLY A 95 6.86 1.02 -16.60
CA GLY A 95 5.59 0.32 -16.49
C GLY A 95 4.67 1.02 -15.50
N PHE A 96 3.47 0.49 -15.30
CA PHE A 96 2.54 1.04 -14.31
C PHE A 96 1.72 -0.04 -13.63
N VAL A 97 1.25 0.27 -12.43
CA VAL A 97 0.34 -0.56 -11.65
C VAL A 97 -0.75 0.29 -11.01
N GLY A 98 -1.99 -0.20 -11.04
CA GLY A 98 -3.15 0.36 -10.39
C GLY A 98 -3.55 -0.45 -9.17
N ILE A 99 -3.68 0.20 -8.01
CA ILE A 99 -3.95 -0.43 -6.72
C ILE A 99 -5.11 0.31 -6.04
N ALA A 100 -6.05 -0.42 -5.45
CA ALA A 100 -7.19 0.13 -4.73
C ALA A 100 -7.51 -0.68 -3.47
N ALA A 101 -8.16 -0.04 -2.50
CA ALA A 101 -8.71 -0.76 -1.36
C ALA A 101 -9.84 -1.70 -1.81
N PRO A 102 -10.04 -2.85 -1.15
CA PRO A 102 -11.13 -3.79 -1.47
C PRO A 102 -12.53 -3.29 -1.05
N SER A 103 -12.62 -2.05 -0.56
CA SER A 103 -13.84 -1.39 -0.10
C SER A 103 -13.86 0.07 -0.60
N LEU A 104 -15.00 0.74 -0.44
CA LEU A 104 -15.10 2.18 -0.66
C LEU A 104 -14.19 2.91 0.33
N ALA A 105 -13.00 3.28 -0.12
CA ALA A 105 -12.02 3.97 0.68
C ALA A 105 -11.28 5.02 -0.14
N ARG A 106 -10.74 5.99 0.59
CA ARG A 106 -9.82 7.01 0.08
C ARG A 106 -8.39 6.67 0.46
N ILE A 107 -7.45 7.05 -0.39
CA ILE A 107 -6.04 6.75 -0.25
C ILE A 107 -5.34 7.98 0.34
N LEU A 108 -4.63 7.78 1.46
CA LEU A 108 -3.79 8.79 2.09
C LEU A 108 -2.31 8.42 1.87
N PRO A 109 -1.57 9.12 1.01
CA PRO A 109 -0.13 8.93 0.89
C PRO A 109 0.60 9.50 2.11
N ILE A 110 1.59 8.77 2.61
CA ILE A 110 2.36 9.11 3.82
C ILE A 110 3.84 8.97 3.50
N ASP A 111 4.61 10.01 3.81
CA ASP A 111 6.08 9.96 3.83
C ASP A 111 6.56 9.58 5.23
N LEU A 112 7.09 8.36 5.41
CA LEU A 112 7.59 7.92 6.71
C LEU A 112 8.73 8.80 7.25
N ALA A 113 9.52 9.45 6.37
CA ALA A 113 10.60 10.33 6.81
C ALA A 113 10.07 11.51 7.64
N MET A 114 8.85 11.99 7.34
CA MET A 114 8.18 13.04 8.11
C MET A 114 7.68 12.58 9.49
N PHE A 115 7.61 11.26 9.72
CA PHE A 115 7.12 10.65 10.96
C PHE A 115 8.23 9.91 11.72
N GLY A 116 9.50 10.22 11.45
CA GLY A 116 10.63 9.58 12.14
C GLY A 116 10.90 8.14 11.68
N GLY A 117 10.41 7.77 10.50
CA GLY A 117 10.65 6.47 9.87
C GLY A 117 9.68 5.36 10.28
N GLU A 118 8.67 5.64 11.11
CA GLU A 118 7.73 4.62 11.57
C GLU A 118 6.33 5.20 11.78
N ILE A 119 5.30 4.42 11.46
CA ILE A 119 3.92 4.73 11.82
C ILE A 119 3.18 3.49 12.31
N LEU A 120 2.28 3.72 13.27
CA LEU A 120 1.33 2.72 13.76
C LEU A 120 -0.04 2.99 13.14
N CYS A 121 -0.62 1.99 12.48
CA CYS A 121 -1.92 2.08 11.83
C CYS A 121 -2.79 0.86 12.14
N GLN A 122 -4.10 0.97 11.85
CA GLN A 122 -4.98 -0.20 11.92
C GLN A 122 -4.46 -1.31 10.99
N PRO A 123 -4.61 -2.60 11.35
CA PRO A 123 -4.05 -3.72 10.58
C PRO A 123 -4.47 -3.75 9.10
N ASP A 124 -5.62 -3.19 8.77
CA ASP A 124 -6.21 -3.14 7.43
C ASP A 124 -6.01 -1.80 6.71
N ALA A 125 -5.38 -0.81 7.35
CA ALA A 125 -5.15 0.51 6.79
C ALA A 125 -3.98 0.54 5.78
N PHE A 126 -3.06 -0.42 5.85
CA PHE A 126 -1.97 -0.52 4.88
C PHE A 126 -2.49 -0.97 3.50
N LEU A 127 -2.17 -0.19 2.46
CA LEU A 127 -2.53 -0.47 1.07
C LEU A 127 -1.32 -0.93 0.25
N CYS A 128 -0.32 -0.06 0.12
CA CYS A 128 0.91 -0.33 -0.62
C CYS A 128 2.05 0.58 -0.16
N SER A 129 3.27 0.18 -0.48
CA SER A 129 4.48 0.96 -0.26
C SER A 129 5.44 0.81 -1.43
N ILE A 130 6.19 1.89 -1.66
CA ILE A 130 7.34 1.92 -2.55
C ILE A 130 8.57 1.76 -1.65
N ASN A 131 9.61 1.06 -2.12
CA ASN A 131 10.83 0.77 -1.36
C ASN A 131 10.68 -0.27 -0.24
N ASN A 132 11.74 -0.42 0.57
CA ASN A 132 11.88 -1.44 1.62
C ASN A 132 11.12 -1.08 2.90
N VAL A 133 9.82 -0.82 2.79
CA VAL A 133 8.96 -0.65 3.96
C VAL A 133 8.62 -2.03 4.52
N LYS A 134 8.89 -2.24 5.81
CA LYS A 134 8.56 -3.42 6.58
C LYS A 134 7.24 -3.20 7.32
N VAL A 135 6.27 -4.07 7.05
CA VAL A 135 5.00 -4.11 7.78
C VAL A 135 5.03 -5.26 8.78
N SER A 136 4.84 -4.96 10.06
CA SER A 136 4.75 -5.96 11.14
C SER A 136 3.49 -5.75 11.97
N ASN A 137 2.91 -6.83 12.49
CA ASN A 137 1.77 -6.74 13.39
C ASN A 137 2.30 -6.66 14.83
N THR A 138 1.97 -5.60 15.55
CA THR A 138 2.36 -5.38 16.94
C THR A 138 1.12 -5.51 17.82
N VAL A 139 1.13 -6.48 18.74
CA VAL A 139 0.08 -6.66 19.74
C VAL A 139 0.52 -5.97 21.02
N ASN A 140 -0.20 -4.95 21.46
CA ASN A 140 0.08 -4.29 22.73
C ASN A 140 -0.77 -4.91 23.86
N PRO A 141 -0.19 -5.73 24.76
CA PRO A 141 -0.94 -6.41 25.82
C PRO A 141 -1.37 -5.48 26.97
N ARG A 142 -0.93 -4.21 26.99
CA ARG A 142 -1.22 -3.23 28.06
C ARG A 142 -2.37 -2.27 27.73
N ALA A 143 -2.88 -2.26 26.50
CA ALA A 143 -4.06 -1.50 26.18
C ALA A 143 -5.27 -2.17 26.83
N ARG A 144 -6.08 -1.43 27.61
CA ARG A 144 -7.28 -1.96 28.31
C ARG A 144 -8.30 -2.63 27.37
N ASN A 145 -8.15 -2.44 26.06
CA ASN A 145 -8.74 -3.23 24.99
C ASN A 145 -7.58 -3.78 24.14
N VAL A 146 -7.45 -5.11 24.00
CA VAL A 146 -6.47 -5.74 23.10
C VAL A 146 -6.78 -5.28 21.67
N MET A 147 -6.04 -4.30 21.16
CA MET A 147 -6.14 -3.85 19.77
C MET A 147 -4.92 -4.38 19.01
N ASN A 148 -5.18 -5.17 17.97
CA ASN A 148 -4.17 -5.54 16.99
C ASN A 148 -3.83 -4.28 16.17
N SER A 149 -2.55 -4.01 15.97
CA SER A 149 -2.08 -2.86 15.19
C SER A 149 -0.99 -3.29 14.21
N ALA A 150 -0.97 -2.70 13.02
CA ALA A 150 0.18 -2.82 12.12
C ALA A 150 1.16 -1.66 12.37
N GLU A 151 2.43 -1.98 12.29
CA GLU A 151 3.57 -1.09 12.41
C GLU A 151 4.31 -1.11 11.08
N VAL A 152 4.53 0.06 10.52
CA VAL A 152 5.08 0.26 9.19
C VAL A 152 6.39 1.04 9.35
N ARG A 153 7.52 0.41 9.04
CA ARG A 153 8.89 0.92 9.17
C ARG A 153 9.62 0.98 7.85
#